data_AF-A0AAN9J7N3-F1
#
_entry.id   AF-A0AAN9J7N3-F1
#
_cell.length_a   1.000
_cell.length_b   1.000
_cell.length_c   1.000
_cell.angle_alpha   90.00
_cell.angle_beta   90.00
_cell.angle_gamma   90.00
#
_symmetry.space_group_name_H-M   'P 1'
#
loop_
_entity.id
_entity.type
_entity.pdbx_description
1 polymer ?
#
loop_
_entity_poly.entity_id
_entity_poly.type
_entity_poly.pdbx_seq_one_letter_code
_entity_poly.pdbx_strand_id
1 'polypeptide(L)'
;MSRFPRKKRVTDPLDEEARARFVGAGHRQLSPGDGDSLSLSYLVLGFFEDDSKIGNDSEGDELDQDRVDSVKYCVDSADDSLSVVLANNVDPYKNMLLAHVSEALEKFAILRERNVSVFRRSVAAFLRERGHDAAVCETAGDSSGGSHEFIDVVQTGSTTWRYFIDLDFRAQFEIARPTRRFSEVLCSVPCVFVGEAEELKRSVSILCDAAKRCFRSRGLTVPPWRKNRFMQNKWFGPCRRTVNSVMTAVTAVNGVSCRLVGFDDVVFDSRREGGVVVRAR
;
A
#
# COMPACT_ATOMS: atom_id res chain seq x y z
N MET A 1 54.29 9.60 -35.69
CA MET A 1 53.14 10.02 -36.52
C MET A 1 51.86 9.60 -35.81
N SER A 2 51.14 10.57 -35.25
CA SER A 2 49.95 10.41 -34.40
C SER A 2 48.71 10.05 -35.23
N ARG A 3 47.99 9.00 -34.82
CA ARG A 3 46.66 8.63 -35.36
C ARG A 3 45.58 9.28 -34.51
N PHE A 4 44.78 10.19 -35.09
CA PHE A 4 43.56 10.69 -34.46
C PHE A 4 42.36 9.81 -34.85
N PRO A 5 41.52 9.36 -33.91
CA PRO A 5 40.26 8.69 -34.25
C PRO A 5 39.20 9.74 -34.65
N ARG A 6 38.52 9.50 -35.78
CA ARG A 6 37.38 10.31 -36.25
C ARG A 6 36.20 10.12 -35.29
N LYS A 7 35.60 11.22 -34.83
CA LYS A 7 34.33 11.24 -34.10
C LYS A 7 33.19 10.92 -35.08
N LYS A 8 32.37 9.90 -34.80
CA LYS A 8 31.10 9.66 -35.51
C LYS A 8 30.07 10.65 -34.97
N ARG A 9 29.68 11.65 -35.76
CA ARG A 9 28.45 12.43 -35.50
C ARG A 9 27.31 11.64 -36.15
N VAL A 10 26.36 11.20 -35.34
CA VAL A 10 25.07 10.67 -35.81
C VAL A 10 24.07 11.80 -35.64
N THR A 11 23.83 12.51 -36.73
CA THR A 11 22.65 13.37 -36.89
C THR A 11 22.29 13.28 -38.35
N ASP A 12 21.69 12.16 -38.74
CA ASP A 12 20.94 12.10 -39.99
C ASP A 12 19.51 12.53 -39.65
N PRO A 13 18.98 13.62 -40.22
CA PRO A 13 17.59 13.99 -40.02
C PRO A 13 16.68 12.85 -40.48
N LEU A 14 15.64 12.56 -39.70
CA LEU A 14 14.63 11.57 -40.08
C LEU A 14 13.98 11.96 -41.41
N ASP A 15 13.92 11.01 -42.32
CA ASP A 15 13.31 11.17 -43.63
C ASP A 15 11.83 11.62 -43.52
N GLU A 16 11.40 12.49 -44.43
CA GLU A 16 10.06 13.12 -44.41
C GLU A 16 8.94 12.07 -44.46
N GLU A 17 9.18 10.92 -45.08
CA GLU A 17 8.24 9.80 -45.12
C GLU A 17 8.03 9.16 -43.73
N ALA A 18 9.09 9.07 -42.91
CA ALA A 18 8.99 8.62 -41.52
C ALA A 18 8.24 9.65 -40.66
N ARG A 19 8.39 10.93 -40.97
CA ARG A 19 7.68 12.04 -40.30
C ARG A 19 6.18 12.01 -40.59
N ALA A 20 5.80 11.70 -41.82
CA ALA A 20 4.40 11.59 -42.23
C ALA A 20 3.64 10.43 -41.54
N ARG A 21 4.34 9.36 -41.13
CA ARG A 21 3.72 8.23 -40.40
C ARG A 21 3.34 8.57 -38.96
N PHE A 22 3.93 9.61 -38.37
CA PHE A 22 3.56 10.09 -37.03
C PHE A 22 2.38 11.07 -37.05
N VAL A 23 2.14 11.76 -38.17
CA VAL A 23 1.01 12.67 -38.32
C VAL A 23 -0.18 11.88 -38.86
N GLY A 24 -0.84 11.14 -37.96
CA GLY A 24 -2.04 10.37 -38.27
C GLY A 24 -3.20 11.27 -38.69
N ALA A 25 -3.29 11.59 -39.98
CA ALA A 25 -4.52 12.05 -40.62
C ALA A 25 -5.44 10.83 -40.83
N GLY A 26 -6.25 10.53 -39.82
CA GLY A 26 -7.25 9.47 -39.87
C GLY A 26 -8.60 9.99 -39.39
N HIS A 27 -9.38 10.60 -40.29
CA HIS A 27 -10.82 10.71 -40.10
C HIS A 27 -11.43 9.30 -40.05
N ARG A 28 -11.72 8.82 -38.84
CA ARG A 28 -12.72 7.78 -38.61
C ARG A 28 -13.85 8.38 -37.82
N GLN A 29 -14.94 8.60 -38.53
CA GLN A 29 -16.26 8.91 -37.99
C GLN A 29 -16.72 7.69 -37.19
N LEU A 30 -16.85 7.82 -35.87
CA LEU A 30 -17.45 6.81 -34.99
C LEU A 30 -18.57 7.49 -34.19
N SER A 31 -19.76 6.92 -34.31
CA SER A 31 -20.98 7.24 -33.56
C SER A 31 -20.80 7.12 -32.04
N PRO A 32 -21.66 7.76 -31.23
CA PRO A 32 -21.45 7.91 -29.79
C PRO A 32 -21.72 6.58 -29.08
N GLY A 33 -20.64 5.97 -28.57
CA GLY A 33 -20.67 4.84 -27.67
C GLY A 33 -20.12 5.29 -26.32
N ASP A 34 -20.96 5.16 -25.31
CA ASP A 34 -20.70 5.42 -23.90
C ASP A 34 -19.47 4.65 -23.40
N GLY A 35 -18.54 5.35 -22.75
CA GLY A 35 -17.29 4.76 -22.28
C GLY A 35 -16.33 5.81 -21.73
N ASP A 36 -16.27 5.89 -20.41
CA ASP A 36 -15.37 6.75 -19.60
C ASP A 36 -13.88 6.38 -19.76
N SER A 37 -13.34 6.39 -20.98
CA SER A 37 -11.90 6.39 -21.18
C SER A 37 -11.39 7.81 -20.92
N LEU A 38 -10.89 8.06 -19.72
CA LEU A 38 -10.16 9.30 -19.43
C LEU A 38 -8.96 9.37 -20.38
N SER A 39 -9.07 10.23 -21.40
CA SER A 39 -8.01 10.48 -22.37
C SER A 39 -6.72 10.84 -21.65
N LEU A 40 -5.58 10.28 -22.10
CA LEU A 40 -4.24 10.61 -21.59
C LEU A 40 -4.00 12.14 -21.53
N SER A 41 -4.63 12.90 -22.44
CA SER A 41 -4.57 14.37 -22.43
C SER A 41 -5.10 14.98 -21.13
N TYR A 42 -6.15 14.42 -20.52
CA TYR A 42 -6.74 14.96 -19.30
C TYR A 42 -5.87 14.70 -18.06
N LEU A 43 -5.19 13.56 -18.01
CA LEU A 43 -4.24 13.22 -16.94
C LEU A 43 -2.96 14.07 -17.00
N VAL A 44 -2.49 14.37 -18.22
CA VAL A 44 -1.34 15.27 -18.44
C VAL A 44 -1.71 16.71 -18.13
N LEU A 45 -2.92 17.18 -18.46
CA LEU A 45 -3.36 18.53 -18.09
C LEU A 45 -3.42 18.72 -16.57
N GLY A 46 -3.90 17.73 -15.81
CA GLY A 46 -3.85 17.74 -14.34
C GLY A 46 -2.42 17.68 -13.75
N PHE A 47 -1.39 17.40 -14.56
CA PHE A 47 0.01 17.56 -14.14
C PHE A 47 0.47 19.02 -14.19
N PHE A 48 0.01 19.80 -15.17
CA PHE A 48 0.41 21.20 -15.36
C PHE A 48 -0.48 22.22 -14.61
N GLU A 49 -1.73 21.87 -14.29
CA GLU A 49 -2.68 22.80 -13.66
C GLU A 49 -2.42 23.10 -12.16
N ASP A 50 -1.51 22.41 -11.46
CA ASP A 50 -1.19 22.71 -10.04
C ASP A 50 -0.09 23.79 -9.88
N ASP A 51 0.56 24.22 -10.97
CA ASP A 51 1.69 25.18 -10.92
C ASP A 51 1.34 26.60 -11.45
N SER A 52 0.12 26.84 -11.96
CA SER A 52 -0.24 28.11 -12.63
C SER A 52 -1.12 29.09 -11.84
N LYS A 53 -1.40 28.84 -10.55
CA LYS A 53 -1.99 29.88 -9.67
C LYS A 53 -0.91 30.72 -8.99
N ILE A 54 -0.10 31.42 -9.78
CA ILE A 54 0.60 32.62 -9.33
C ILE A 54 -0.21 33.79 -9.88
N GLY A 55 -0.86 34.51 -8.97
CA GLY A 55 -1.71 35.64 -9.29
C GLY A 55 -0.92 36.79 -9.90
N ASN A 56 -1.57 37.49 -10.82
CA ASN A 56 -1.15 38.80 -11.27
C ASN A 56 -2.36 39.72 -11.09
N ASP A 57 -2.15 40.81 -10.35
CA ASP A 57 -2.59 42.19 -10.66
C ASP A 57 -2.72 43.00 -9.37
N SER A 58 -1.68 43.79 -9.06
CA SER A 58 -1.79 45.25 -8.89
C SER A 58 -0.44 45.84 -8.49
N GLU A 59 0.01 46.77 -9.33
CA GLU A 59 1.17 47.65 -9.15
C GLU A 59 0.98 48.59 -7.96
N GLY A 60 2.08 48.86 -7.25
CA GLY A 60 2.16 49.87 -6.19
C GLY A 60 3.61 49.99 -5.70
N ASP A 61 4.14 51.19 -5.84
CA ASP A 61 5.54 51.61 -5.74
C ASP A 61 6.36 51.18 -4.50
N GLU A 62 7.67 51.24 -4.73
CA GLU A 62 8.80 51.00 -3.84
C GLU A 62 8.71 51.66 -2.46
N LEU A 63 9.20 50.96 -1.42
CA LEU A 63 10.20 51.50 -0.48
C LEU A 63 10.83 50.38 0.35
N ASP A 64 12.15 50.45 0.36
CA ASP A 64 13.14 49.61 1.02
C ASP A 64 13.10 49.78 2.55
N GLN A 65 12.99 48.69 3.32
CA GLN A 65 13.49 48.62 4.70
C GLN A 65 13.43 47.21 5.29
N ASP A 66 14.64 46.70 5.57
CA ASP A 66 14.92 45.57 6.46
C ASP A 66 13.96 45.48 7.66
N ARG A 67 13.09 44.47 7.63
CA ARG A 67 12.53 43.89 8.85
C ARG A 67 12.53 42.38 8.72
N VAL A 68 13.43 41.80 9.49
CA VAL A 68 13.35 40.46 10.07
C VAL A 68 11.90 40.11 10.42
N ASP A 69 11.23 39.36 9.55
CA ASP A 69 10.18 38.46 9.99
C ASP A 69 10.56 37.07 9.53
N SER A 70 11.23 36.39 10.46
CA SER A 70 11.39 34.96 10.45
C SER A 70 9.97 34.39 10.41
N VAL A 71 9.46 34.16 9.20
CA VAL A 71 8.22 33.40 9.01
C VAL A 71 8.52 32.05 9.64
N LYS A 72 8.07 31.92 10.88
CA LYS A 72 7.97 30.70 11.65
C LYS A 72 7.13 29.80 10.79
N TYR A 73 7.76 29.05 9.88
CA TYR A 73 7.14 27.88 9.28
C TYR A 73 6.64 27.09 10.48
N CYS A 74 5.32 27.01 10.65
CA CYS A 74 4.71 26.29 11.76
C CYS A 74 5.04 24.81 11.57
N VAL A 75 6.22 24.41 12.05
CA VAL A 75 6.75 23.04 11.94
C VAL A 75 6.09 22.14 12.99
N ASP A 76 5.65 22.72 14.11
CA ASP A 76 4.88 22.03 15.19
C ASP A 76 3.61 21.37 14.67
N SER A 77 2.83 22.10 13.87
CA SER A 77 1.43 21.75 13.66
C SER A 77 1.21 20.42 12.93
N ALA A 78 2.12 19.99 12.04
CA ALA A 78 1.90 18.78 11.26
C ALA A 78 2.27 17.48 12.01
N ASP A 79 3.34 17.52 12.81
CA ASP A 79 3.72 16.39 13.69
C ASP A 79 2.72 16.27 14.86
N ASP A 80 2.32 17.40 15.42
CA ASP A 80 1.22 17.47 16.40
C ASP A 80 -0.09 16.93 15.82
N SER A 81 -0.43 17.30 14.58
CA SER A 81 -1.67 16.80 13.95
C SER A 81 -1.61 15.30 13.64
N LEU A 82 -0.45 14.77 13.21
CA LEU A 82 -0.30 13.34 12.97
C LEU A 82 -0.36 12.55 14.26
N SER A 83 0.34 13.00 15.30
CA SER A 83 0.31 12.34 16.61
C SER A 83 -1.10 12.34 17.20
N VAL A 84 -1.85 13.45 17.09
CA VAL A 84 -3.26 13.50 17.51
C VAL A 84 -4.13 12.50 16.75
N VAL A 85 -3.96 12.40 15.42
CA VAL A 85 -4.74 11.43 14.62
C VAL A 85 -4.41 9.99 14.98
N LEU A 86 -3.12 9.69 15.20
CA LEU A 86 -2.64 8.32 15.44
C LEU A 86 -2.83 7.87 16.91
N ALA A 87 -2.78 8.79 17.86
CA ALA A 87 -2.87 8.52 19.31
C ALA A 87 -4.32 8.49 19.84
N ASN A 88 -5.33 8.67 18.98
CA ASN A 88 -6.73 8.51 19.37
C ASN A 88 -7.04 7.05 19.73
N ASN A 89 -6.80 6.72 21.00
CA ASN A 89 -7.00 5.41 21.63
C ASN A 89 -8.38 5.28 22.31
N VAL A 90 -9.33 6.15 21.96
CA VAL A 90 -10.68 6.18 22.57
C VAL A 90 -11.47 4.92 22.21
N ASP A 91 -11.14 4.27 21.09
CA ASP A 91 -11.82 3.09 20.62
C ASP A 91 -11.26 1.79 21.26
N PRO A 92 -12.02 1.12 22.14
CA PRO A 92 -11.58 -0.12 22.78
C PRO A 92 -11.41 -1.28 21.79
N TYR A 93 -12.18 -1.31 20.70
CA TYR A 93 -12.06 -2.36 19.69
C TYR A 93 -10.79 -2.19 18.87
N LYS A 94 -10.46 -0.95 18.45
CA LYS A 94 -9.19 -0.64 17.79
C LYS A 94 -7.98 -1.07 18.64
N ASN A 95 -8.00 -0.82 19.95
CA ASN A 95 -6.93 -1.25 20.86
C ASN A 95 -6.80 -2.77 20.94
N MET A 96 -7.92 -3.50 21.04
CA MET A 96 -7.94 -4.96 21.00
C MET A 96 -7.42 -5.50 19.66
N LEU A 97 -7.85 -4.88 18.56
CA LEU A 97 -7.40 -5.24 17.21
C LEU A 97 -5.90 -5.00 17.04
N LEU A 98 -5.37 -3.88 17.55
CA LEU A 98 -3.93 -3.60 17.58
C LEU A 98 -3.14 -4.67 18.34
N ALA A 99 -3.65 -5.13 19.49
CA ALA A 99 -3.02 -6.20 20.26
C ALA A 99 -2.98 -7.53 19.46
N HIS A 100 -4.08 -7.90 18.82
CA HIS A 100 -4.13 -9.11 17.98
C HIS A 100 -3.26 -9.01 16.73
N VAL A 101 -3.21 -7.84 16.08
CA VAL A 101 -2.30 -7.60 14.95
C VAL A 101 -0.85 -7.73 15.41
N SER A 102 -0.48 -7.12 16.55
CA SER A 102 0.88 -7.21 17.10
C SER A 102 1.29 -8.65 17.36
N GLU A 103 0.42 -9.44 17.98
CA GLU A 103 0.68 -10.87 18.20
C GLU A 103 0.84 -11.65 16.88
N ALA A 104 0.00 -11.37 15.88
CA ALA A 104 0.12 -12.00 14.56
C ALA A 104 1.46 -11.68 13.88
N LEU A 105 1.92 -10.43 13.99
CA LEU A 105 3.20 -9.99 13.42
C LEU A 105 4.38 -10.75 14.02
N GLU A 106 4.38 -10.98 15.33
CA GLU A 106 5.40 -11.79 16.01
C GLU A 106 5.32 -13.26 15.58
N LYS A 107 4.11 -13.84 15.60
CA LYS A 107 3.87 -15.24 15.23
C LYS A 107 4.32 -15.57 13.80
N PHE A 108 4.18 -14.62 12.87
CA PHE A 108 4.49 -14.82 11.46
C PHE A 108 5.70 -14.03 10.96
N ALA A 109 6.57 -13.54 11.85
CA ALA A 109 7.73 -12.70 11.49
C ALA A 109 8.61 -13.32 10.39
N ILE A 110 8.81 -14.65 10.43
CA ILE A 110 9.60 -15.40 9.44
C ILE A 110 9.00 -15.31 8.03
N LEU A 111 7.68 -15.24 7.91
CA LEU A 111 7.00 -15.16 6.61
C LEU A 111 7.14 -13.78 5.98
N ARG A 112 7.28 -12.72 6.79
CA ARG A 112 7.37 -11.33 6.33
C ARG A 112 8.51 -11.14 5.32
N GLU A 113 9.67 -11.73 5.58
CA GLU A 113 10.86 -11.62 4.73
C GLU A 113 10.82 -12.57 3.52
N ARG A 114 10.12 -13.71 3.65
CA ARG A 114 10.13 -14.77 2.63
C ARG A 114 9.05 -14.56 1.57
N ASN A 115 7.84 -14.21 2.00
CA ASN A 115 6.70 -14.09 1.12
C ASN A 115 5.64 -13.18 1.73
N VAL A 116 5.66 -11.91 1.32
CA VAL A 116 4.80 -10.85 1.88
C VAL A 116 3.31 -11.15 1.69
N SER A 117 2.91 -11.73 0.56
CA SER A 117 1.51 -12.07 0.30
C SER A 117 1.03 -13.25 1.17
N VAL A 118 1.90 -14.24 1.42
CA VAL A 118 1.59 -15.32 2.38
C VAL A 118 1.52 -14.76 3.79
N PHE A 119 2.46 -13.89 4.18
CA PHE A 119 2.45 -13.21 5.47
C PHE A 119 1.14 -12.46 5.73
N ARG A 120 0.68 -11.61 4.79
CA ARG A 120 -0.61 -10.91 4.92
C ARG A 120 -1.78 -11.88 5.07
N ARG A 121 -1.83 -12.94 4.26
CA ARG A 121 -2.88 -13.96 4.35
C ARG A 121 -2.87 -14.70 5.69
N SER A 122 -1.69 -15.00 6.23
CA SER A 122 -1.53 -15.61 7.57
C SER A 122 -2.01 -14.68 8.68
N VAL A 123 -1.69 -13.38 8.62
CA VAL A 123 -2.21 -12.39 9.58
C VAL A 123 -3.73 -12.30 9.49
N ALA A 124 -4.32 -12.20 8.29
CA ALA A 124 -5.77 -12.17 8.13
C ALA A 124 -6.44 -13.47 8.63
N ALA A 125 -5.82 -14.63 8.42
CA ALA A 125 -6.31 -15.91 8.94
C ALA A 125 -6.29 -15.96 10.47
N PHE A 126 -5.21 -15.49 11.09
CA PHE A 126 -5.11 -15.42 12.54
C PHE A 126 -6.14 -14.46 13.16
N LEU A 127 -6.39 -13.30 12.55
CA LEU A 127 -7.44 -12.40 13.00
C LEU A 127 -8.82 -13.07 12.92
N ARG A 128 -9.08 -13.89 11.90
CA ARG A 128 -10.30 -14.70 11.82
C ARG A 128 -10.38 -15.78 12.90
N GLU A 129 -9.27 -16.45 13.21
CA GLU A 129 -9.19 -17.39 14.34
C GLU A 129 -9.50 -16.71 15.68
N ARG A 130 -9.21 -15.40 15.78
CA ARG A 130 -9.57 -14.54 16.92
C ARG A 130 -11.00 -14.00 16.89
N GLY A 131 -11.79 -14.35 15.88
CA GLY A 131 -13.20 -13.97 15.77
C GLY A 131 -13.46 -12.64 15.04
N HIS A 132 -12.46 -12.05 14.38
CA HIS A 132 -12.67 -10.87 13.54
C HIS A 132 -13.14 -11.25 12.13
N ASP A 133 -14.04 -10.47 11.52
CA ASP A 133 -14.29 -10.55 10.07
C ASP A 133 -13.16 -9.84 9.31
N ALA A 134 -12.02 -10.53 9.22
CA ALA A 134 -10.81 -10.03 8.58
C ALA A 134 -10.61 -10.61 7.17
N ALA A 135 -10.24 -9.75 6.22
CA ALA A 135 -9.98 -10.16 4.84
C ALA A 135 -8.79 -9.43 4.24
N VAL A 136 -8.13 -10.06 3.27
CA VAL A 136 -7.12 -9.38 2.45
C VAL A 136 -7.84 -8.65 1.32
N CYS A 137 -7.63 -7.33 1.26
CA CYS A 137 -8.10 -6.47 0.20
C CYS A 137 -6.97 -6.19 -0.77
N GLU A 138 -7.23 -6.38 -2.05
CA GLU A 138 -6.31 -6.03 -3.13
C GLU A 138 -6.97 -4.96 -4.00
N THR A 139 -6.40 -3.76 -3.99
CA THR A 139 -6.84 -2.67 -4.86
C THR A 139 -6.22 -2.85 -6.23
N ALA A 140 -7.05 -2.90 -7.27
CA ALA A 140 -6.58 -2.94 -8.64
C ALA A 140 -5.91 -1.61 -8.98
N GLY A 141 -4.68 -1.67 -9.45
CA GLY A 141 -3.99 -0.50 -9.98
C GLY A 141 -4.71 0.07 -11.20
N ASP A 142 -4.64 1.39 -11.38
CA ASP A 142 -4.87 1.96 -12.71
C ASP A 142 -3.75 1.47 -13.65
N SER A 143 -3.90 1.64 -14.96
CA SER A 143 -2.96 1.15 -15.99
C SER A 143 -1.50 1.60 -15.84
N SER A 144 -1.20 2.42 -14.83
CA SER A 144 0.14 2.89 -14.45
C SER A 144 0.51 2.67 -12.97
N GLY A 145 -0.45 2.38 -12.10
CA GLY A 145 -0.27 2.20 -10.66
C GLY A 145 -0.21 0.72 -10.31
N GLY A 146 0.73 0.30 -9.47
CA GLY A 146 0.77 -1.08 -8.98
C GLY A 146 -0.47 -1.42 -8.15
N SER A 147 -0.78 -2.72 -8.02
CA SER A 147 -1.78 -3.17 -7.04
C SER A 147 -1.29 -2.91 -5.61
N HIS A 148 -2.22 -2.65 -4.69
CA HIS A 148 -1.93 -2.48 -3.27
C HIS A 148 -2.71 -3.50 -2.45
N GLU A 149 -2.01 -4.26 -1.61
CA GLU A 149 -2.61 -5.23 -0.69
C GLU A 149 -2.63 -4.69 0.73
N PHE A 150 -3.79 -4.75 1.38
CA PHE A 150 -3.98 -4.41 2.78
C PHE A 150 -4.96 -5.40 3.43
N ILE A 151 -5.15 -5.32 4.74
CA ILE A 151 -6.15 -6.12 5.45
C ILE A 151 -7.26 -5.16 5.90
N ASP A 152 -8.50 -5.60 5.80
CA ASP A 152 -9.61 -4.92 6.49
C ASP A 152 -10.23 -5.81 7.55
N VAL A 153 -10.84 -5.17 8.55
CA VAL A 153 -11.69 -5.83 9.54
C VAL A 153 -13.03 -5.12 9.57
N VAL A 154 -14.10 -5.88 9.38
CA VAL A 154 -15.47 -5.36 9.47
C VAL A 154 -16.06 -5.76 10.81
N GLN A 155 -16.55 -4.79 11.56
CA GLN A 155 -17.29 -5.04 12.79
C GLN A 155 -18.76 -4.71 12.55
N THR A 156 -19.59 -5.74 12.53
CA THR A 156 -21.05 -5.60 12.39
C THR A 156 -21.71 -5.55 13.76
N GLY A 157 -22.29 -4.41 14.11
CA GLY A 157 -23.13 -4.23 15.30
C GLY A 157 -24.40 -3.44 14.95
N SER A 158 -24.77 -2.46 15.79
CA SER A 158 -25.80 -1.46 15.44
C SER A 158 -25.35 -0.52 14.30
N THR A 159 -24.05 -0.32 14.19
CA THR A 159 -23.39 0.38 13.09
C THR A 159 -22.27 -0.53 12.56
N THR A 160 -22.03 -0.48 11.25
CA THR A 160 -20.94 -1.24 10.63
C THR A 160 -19.69 -0.37 10.61
N TRP A 161 -18.65 -0.83 11.32
CA TRP A 161 -17.34 -0.19 11.34
C TRP A 161 -16.36 -0.96 10.48
N ARG A 162 -15.51 -0.25 9.74
CA ARG A 162 -14.46 -0.85 8.90
C ARG A 162 -13.11 -0.29 9.29
N TYR A 163 -12.25 -1.17 9.78
CA TYR A 163 -10.87 -0.86 10.12
C TYR A 163 -9.95 -1.27 8.99
N PHE A 164 -9.01 -0.40 8.65
CA PHE A 164 -7.96 -0.62 7.68
C PHE A 164 -6.67 -0.97 8.42
N ILE A 165 -6.02 -2.03 7.97
CA ILE A 165 -4.77 -2.53 8.52
C ILE A 165 -3.74 -2.57 7.39
N ASP A 166 -2.71 -1.73 7.51
CA ASP A 166 -1.56 -1.75 6.61
C ASP A 166 -0.31 -2.13 7.40
N LEU A 167 0.27 -3.29 7.08
CA LEU A 167 1.38 -3.87 7.82
C LEU A 167 2.73 -3.20 7.54
N ASP A 168 2.80 -2.36 6.50
CA ASP A 168 4.01 -1.64 6.07
C ASP A 168 3.68 -0.16 5.76
N PHE A 169 2.83 0.46 6.60
CA PHE A 169 2.28 1.79 6.36
C PHE A 169 3.35 2.87 6.19
N ARG A 170 4.33 2.95 7.09
CA ARG A 170 5.44 3.91 7.00
C ARG A 170 6.19 3.80 5.66
N ALA A 171 6.46 2.56 5.23
CA ALA A 171 7.19 2.31 3.98
C ALA A 171 6.45 2.86 2.75
N GLN A 172 5.11 2.98 2.82
CA GLN A 172 4.33 3.60 1.75
C GLN A 172 4.70 5.06 1.50
N PHE A 173 5.35 5.77 2.44
CA PHE A 173 5.67 7.20 2.32
C PHE A 173 7.17 7.49 2.19
N GLU A 174 8.02 6.47 2.15
CA GLU A 174 9.46 6.65 1.99
C GLU A 174 9.80 7.31 0.65
N ILE A 175 10.69 8.30 0.67
CA ILE A 175 11.16 9.00 -0.53
C ILE A 175 12.68 8.97 -0.59
N ALA A 176 13.22 8.97 -1.81
CA ALA A 176 14.66 9.06 -1.98
C ALA A 176 15.16 10.46 -1.55
N ARG A 177 16.17 10.48 -0.68
CA ARG A 177 16.83 11.70 -0.18
C ARG A 177 15.81 12.64 0.50
N PRO A 178 15.19 12.21 1.62
CA PRO A 178 14.28 13.05 2.37
C PRO A 178 15.03 14.25 2.98
N THR A 179 14.32 15.35 3.20
CA THR A 179 14.84 16.42 4.08
C THR A 179 14.87 15.92 5.53
N ARG A 180 15.67 16.56 6.38
CA ARG A 180 15.68 16.26 7.82
C ARG A 180 14.27 16.35 8.43
N ARG A 181 13.54 17.43 8.13
CA ARG A 181 12.17 17.63 8.62
C ARG A 181 11.20 16.53 8.18
N PHE A 182 11.25 16.12 6.90
CA PHE A 182 10.41 15.02 6.43
C PHE A 182 10.80 13.68 7.09
N SER A 183 12.09 13.48 7.37
CA SER A 183 12.57 12.29 8.07
C SER A 183 12.04 12.24 9.51
N GLU A 184 12.03 13.36 10.23
CA GLU A 184 11.46 13.48 11.58
C GLU A 184 9.97 13.12 11.58
N VAL A 185 9.19 13.68 10.65
CA VAL A 185 7.77 13.31 10.46
C VAL A 185 7.61 11.83 10.13
N LEU A 186 8.43 11.27 9.24
CA LEU A 186 8.31 9.86 8.86
C LEU A 186 8.65 8.91 10.02
N CYS A 187 9.54 9.33 10.94
CA CYS A 187 9.85 8.57 12.15
C CYS A 187 8.66 8.48 13.12
N SER A 188 7.78 9.49 13.17
CA SER A 188 6.59 9.46 14.03
C SER A 188 5.43 8.64 13.46
N VAL A 189 5.42 8.35 12.15
CA VAL A 189 4.44 7.45 11.51
C VAL A 189 4.61 6.03 12.00
N PRO A 190 3.56 5.27 12.37
CA PRO A 190 3.72 3.88 12.79
C PRO A 190 4.11 2.96 11.62
N CYS A 191 4.88 1.90 11.90
CA CYS A 191 5.18 0.85 10.92
C CYS A 191 3.90 0.18 10.41
N VAL A 192 2.95 -0.04 11.34
CA VAL A 192 1.69 -0.73 11.11
C VAL A 192 0.58 0.25 11.42
N PHE A 193 -0.30 0.48 10.46
CA PHE A 193 -1.48 1.30 10.66
C PHE A 193 -2.67 0.39 11.00
N VAL A 194 -3.45 0.78 12.01
CA VAL A 194 -4.78 0.24 12.30
C VAL A 194 -5.67 1.43 12.62
N GLY A 195 -6.75 1.61 11.87
CA GLY A 195 -7.67 2.71 12.10
C GLY A 195 -8.82 2.76 11.10
N GLU A 196 -9.74 3.67 11.32
CA GLU A 196 -10.90 3.86 10.45
C GLU A 196 -10.56 4.63 9.18
N ALA A 197 -11.50 4.64 8.23
CA ALA A 197 -11.36 5.35 6.95
C ALA A 197 -10.95 6.82 7.12
N GLU A 198 -11.59 7.53 8.05
CA GLU A 198 -11.34 8.97 8.25
C GLU A 198 -9.98 9.24 8.89
N GLU A 199 -9.52 8.37 9.78
CA GLU A 199 -8.17 8.44 10.36
C GLU A 199 -7.10 8.18 9.29
N LEU A 200 -7.33 7.19 8.43
CA LEU A 200 -6.43 6.86 7.34
C LEU A 200 -6.35 7.99 6.30
N LYS A 201 -7.50 8.54 5.87
CA LYS A 201 -7.54 9.69 4.95
C LYS A 201 -6.77 10.88 5.51
N ARG A 202 -7.00 11.23 6.78
CA ARG A 202 -6.30 12.33 7.45
C ARG A 202 -4.80 12.08 7.52
N SER A 203 -4.39 10.88 7.93
CA SER A 203 -2.96 10.50 8.01
C SER A 203 -2.27 10.58 6.65
N VAL A 204 -2.89 9.99 5.62
CA VAL A 204 -2.39 10.06 4.23
C VAL A 204 -2.28 11.50 3.76
N SER A 205 -3.25 12.35 4.10
CA SER A 205 -3.24 13.76 3.71
C SER A 205 -2.05 14.51 4.30
N ILE A 206 -1.87 14.41 5.62
CA ILE A 206 -0.78 15.13 6.31
C ILE A 206 0.58 14.65 5.78
N LEU A 207 0.74 13.34 5.54
CA LEU A 207 1.98 12.77 5.02
C LEU A 207 2.25 13.18 3.57
N CYS A 208 1.23 13.25 2.72
CA CYS A 208 1.37 13.76 1.36
C CYS A 208 1.76 15.24 1.35
N ASP A 209 1.21 16.05 2.26
CA ASP A 209 1.57 17.47 2.38
C ASP A 209 2.99 17.68 2.92
N ALA A 210 3.43 16.84 3.86
CA ALA A 210 4.82 16.79 4.30
C ALA A 210 5.76 16.41 3.15
N ALA A 211 5.40 15.41 2.34
CA ALA A 211 6.17 15.01 1.17
C ALA A 211 6.21 16.12 0.12
N LYS A 212 5.08 16.79 -0.14
CA LYS A 212 4.96 17.94 -1.06
C LYS A 212 5.90 19.08 -0.64
N ARG A 213 5.96 19.40 0.65
CA ARG A 213 6.93 20.38 1.20
C ARG A 213 8.38 19.92 1.00
N CYS A 214 8.67 18.64 1.21
CA CYS A 214 10.00 18.09 0.97
C CYS A 214 10.45 18.23 -0.48
N PHE A 215 9.61 17.85 -1.46
CA PHE A 215 9.93 17.99 -2.88
C PHE A 215 10.13 19.46 -3.28
N ARG A 216 9.21 20.35 -2.88
CA ARG A 216 9.28 21.78 -3.17
C ARG A 216 10.54 22.45 -2.62
N SER A 217 10.94 22.11 -1.38
CA SER A 217 12.16 22.65 -0.77
C SER A 217 13.45 22.28 -1.52
N ARG A 218 13.37 21.27 -2.40
CA ARG A 218 14.48 20.79 -3.23
C ARG A 218 14.32 21.16 -4.71
N GLY A 219 13.35 22.00 -5.05
CA GLY A 219 13.05 22.40 -6.43
C GLY A 219 12.50 21.25 -7.30
N LEU A 220 11.86 20.25 -6.69
CA LEU A 220 11.30 19.09 -7.39
C LEU A 220 9.77 19.16 -7.42
N THR A 221 9.19 18.77 -8.56
CA THR A 221 7.74 18.53 -8.69
C THR A 221 7.35 17.26 -7.95
N VAL A 222 6.16 17.24 -7.35
CA VAL A 222 5.62 16.04 -6.67
C VAL A 222 5.21 15.02 -7.72
N PRO A 223 5.79 13.79 -7.71
CA PRO A 223 5.41 12.78 -8.68
C PRO A 223 3.95 12.35 -8.48
N PRO A 224 3.24 11.91 -9.55
CA PRO A 224 1.82 11.57 -9.48
C PRO A 224 1.47 10.58 -8.36
N TRP A 225 2.31 9.56 -8.16
CA TRP A 225 2.12 8.54 -7.12
C TRP A 225 2.35 9.01 -5.69
N ARG A 226 2.84 10.25 -5.51
CA ARG A 226 2.97 10.92 -4.21
C ARG A 226 1.91 12.00 -4.00
N LYS A 227 1.02 12.22 -4.97
CA LYS A 227 -0.15 13.10 -4.78
C LYS A 227 -1.16 12.41 -3.88
N ASN A 228 -1.83 13.20 -3.05
CA ASN A 228 -2.82 12.76 -2.07
C ASN A 228 -3.88 11.81 -2.67
N ARG A 229 -4.51 12.22 -3.79
CA ARG A 229 -5.53 11.41 -4.48
C ARG A 229 -5.02 10.01 -4.85
N PHE A 230 -3.81 9.92 -5.40
CA PHE A 230 -3.23 8.63 -5.78
C PHE A 230 -2.94 7.78 -4.55
N MET A 231 -2.37 8.38 -3.49
CA MET A 231 -2.07 7.65 -2.26
C MET A 231 -3.34 7.13 -1.60
N GLN A 232 -4.40 7.95 -1.46
CA GLN A 232 -5.68 7.49 -0.90
C GLN A 232 -6.28 6.33 -1.71
N ASN A 233 -6.18 6.36 -3.04
CA ASN A 233 -6.70 5.29 -3.89
C ASN A 233 -6.10 3.92 -3.58
N LYS A 234 -4.90 3.82 -3.00
CA LYS A 234 -4.32 2.53 -2.55
C LYS A 234 -5.25 1.75 -1.63
N TRP A 235 -5.99 2.44 -0.76
CA TRP A 235 -6.88 1.82 0.23
C TRP A 235 -8.37 1.99 -0.10
N PHE A 236 -8.73 3.06 -0.82
CA PHE A 236 -10.14 3.41 -1.10
C PHE A 236 -10.56 3.19 -2.55
N GLY A 237 -9.64 2.77 -3.43
CA GLY A 237 -9.97 2.41 -4.80
C GLY A 237 -10.78 1.11 -4.89
N PRO A 238 -11.28 0.76 -6.09
CA PRO A 238 -11.92 -0.52 -6.33
C PRO A 238 -11.00 -1.67 -5.90
N CYS A 239 -11.47 -2.47 -4.94
CA CYS A 239 -10.67 -3.55 -4.37
C CYS A 239 -11.44 -4.87 -4.32
N ARG A 240 -10.70 -5.96 -4.46
CA ARG A 240 -11.20 -7.32 -4.25
C ARG A 240 -10.92 -7.73 -2.81
N ARG A 241 -11.98 -7.97 -2.04
CA ARG A 241 -11.91 -8.48 -0.67
C ARG A 241 -11.91 -10.01 -0.68
N THR A 242 -10.90 -10.65 -0.10
CA THR A 242 -10.72 -12.10 -0.11
C THR A 242 -10.57 -12.68 1.30
N VAL A 243 -11.39 -13.68 1.62
CA VAL A 243 -11.41 -14.36 2.93
C VAL A 243 -10.75 -15.75 2.84
N ASN A 244 -9.98 -16.01 1.78
CA ASN A 244 -9.40 -17.32 1.54
C ASN A 244 -8.58 -17.77 2.75
N SER A 245 -8.95 -18.92 3.31
CA SER A 245 -8.14 -19.57 4.32
C SER A 245 -6.80 -19.95 3.70
N VAL A 246 -5.69 -19.75 4.42
CA VAL A 246 -4.43 -20.43 4.09
C VAL A 246 -4.65 -21.90 4.43
N MET A 247 -5.47 -22.60 3.66
CA MET A 247 -5.25 -24.03 3.50
C MET A 247 -3.91 -24.11 2.80
N THR A 248 -2.93 -24.71 3.46
CA THR A 248 -1.89 -25.45 2.75
C THR A 248 -2.64 -26.38 1.82
N ALA A 249 -2.85 -25.96 0.57
CA ALA A 249 -3.53 -26.76 -0.42
C ALA A 249 -2.59 -27.92 -0.73
N VAL A 250 -2.69 -29.00 0.04
CA VAL A 250 -2.49 -30.33 -0.51
C VAL A 250 -3.59 -30.47 -1.54
N THR A 251 -3.27 -30.11 -2.77
CA THR A 251 -4.16 -30.31 -3.92
C THR A 251 -4.42 -31.81 -4.01
N ALA A 252 -5.57 -32.24 -3.50
CA ALA A 252 -6.16 -33.51 -3.82
C ALA A 252 -6.59 -33.45 -5.28
N VAL A 253 -5.64 -33.71 -6.18
CA VAL A 253 -5.95 -34.07 -7.57
C VAL A 253 -6.05 -35.59 -7.58
N ASN A 254 -7.30 -36.07 -7.55
CA ASN A 254 -7.72 -37.42 -7.90
C ASN A 254 -6.92 -38.59 -7.27
N GLY A 255 -7.45 -39.11 -6.17
CA GLY A 255 -7.50 -40.56 -5.98
C GLY A 255 -6.44 -41.22 -5.11
N VAL A 256 -6.17 -40.71 -3.89
CA VAL A 256 -5.72 -41.58 -2.78
C VAL A 256 -6.31 -41.07 -1.46
N SER A 257 -7.08 -41.92 -0.78
CA SER A 257 -7.49 -41.69 0.61
C SER A 257 -6.29 -41.97 1.51
N CYS A 258 -5.66 -40.92 2.03
CA CYS A 258 -4.70 -41.07 3.12
C CYS A 258 -5.48 -41.15 4.43
N ARG A 259 -5.67 -42.38 4.94
CA ARG A 259 -6.10 -42.56 6.32
C ARG A 259 -4.97 -42.11 7.24
N LEU A 260 -5.32 -41.28 8.22
CA LEU A 260 -4.43 -40.89 9.31
C LEU A 260 -4.09 -42.16 10.10
N VAL A 261 -2.87 -42.69 9.93
CA VAL A 261 -2.38 -43.81 10.73
C VAL A 261 -1.65 -43.19 11.91
N GLY A 262 -2.21 -43.37 13.11
CA GLY A 262 -1.56 -43.01 14.36
C GLY A 262 -0.24 -43.77 14.50
N PHE A 263 0.77 -43.09 15.05
CA PHE A 263 1.94 -43.76 15.59
C PHE A 263 1.54 -44.34 16.94
N ASP A 264 1.23 -45.64 16.98
CA ASP A 264 1.39 -46.43 18.19
C ASP A 264 2.76 -47.10 18.12
N ASP A 265 3.68 -46.63 18.96
CA ASP A 265 4.98 -47.26 19.20
C ASP A 265 4.73 -48.63 19.86
N VAL A 266 5.06 -49.69 19.11
CA VAL A 266 5.03 -51.06 19.59
C VAL A 266 6.29 -51.32 20.42
N VAL A 267 6.13 -51.52 21.73
CA VAL A 267 7.08 -52.31 22.52
C VAL A 267 6.49 -53.70 22.72
N PHE A 268 7.13 -54.67 22.07
CA PHE A 268 6.91 -56.11 22.24
C PHE A 268 7.16 -56.53 23.69
N ASP A 269 6.23 -57.29 24.28
CA ASP A 269 6.65 -58.47 25.03
C ASP A 269 5.74 -59.65 24.72
N SER A 270 6.39 -60.77 24.48
CA SER A 270 5.83 -61.99 23.91
C SER A 270 5.90 -63.05 25.00
N ARG A 271 4.76 -63.43 25.57
CA ARG A 271 4.64 -64.65 26.39
C ARG A 271 3.21 -65.16 26.42
N ARG A 272 3.01 -66.18 25.57
CA ARG A 272 2.27 -67.43 25.79
C ARG A 272 0.88 -67.35 26.42
N GLU A 273 -0.11 -67.60 25.57
CA GLU A 273 -1.40 -68.19 25.90
C GLU A 273 -1.28 -69.39 26.85
N GLY A 274 -2.27 -69.51 27.73
CA GLY A 274 -2.51 -70.69 28.54
C GLY A 274 -3.78 -70.51 29.35
N GLY A 275 -4.93 -70.67 28.69
CA GLY A 275 -6.26 -70.50 29.27
C GLY A 275 -6.54 -71.43 30.46
N VAL A 276 -7.29 -70.90 31.43
CA VAL A 276 -7.87 -71.67 32.54
C VAL A 276 -9.24 -72.20 32.12
N VAL A 277 -9.25 -73.50 31.85
CA VAL A 277 -10.18 -74.56 32.29
C VAL A 277 -11.69 -74.24 32.42
N VAL A 278 -12.51 -74.98 31.66
CA VAL A 278 -13.72 -75.68 32.16
C VAL A 278 -13.89 -77.06 31.48
N ARG A 279 -13.42 -78.11 32.18
CA ARG A 279 -14.03 -79.43 32.48
C ARG A 279 -14.94 -80.15 31.44
N ALA A 280 -14.61 -81.41 31.09
CA ALA A 280 -15.28 -82.62 31.64
C ALA A 280 -14.86 -83.95 30.96
N ARG A 281 -14.72 -84.97 31.82
CA ARG A 281 -14.47 -86.41 31.64
C ARG A 281 -13.06 -86.87 31.31
#